data_AF-A0AAV2JWK4-F1
#
_entry.id   AF-A0AAV2JWK4-F1
#
_cell.length_a   1.000
_cell.length_b   1.000
_cell.length_c   1.000
_cell.angle_alpha   90.00
_cell.angle_beta   90.00
_cell.angle_gamma   90.00
#
_symmetry.space_group_name_H-M   'P 1'
#
loop_
_entity.id
_entity.type
_entity.pdbx_description
1 polymer ?
#
loop_
_entity_poly.entity_id
_entity_poly.type
_entity_poly.pdbx_seq_one_letter_code
_entity_poly.pdbx_strand_id
1 'polypeptide(L)'
;MGPDVFPSPPELERAHCTGLATGKFPRPFITSFHRYRDKEAVLRWSRHNQMKFEGNVLRVHPDLSAALGKEFKPIKALLYTKGVQFHLLNPAQLKIVPNGESRMFSSSEDATVYYKQYIASG
;
A
#
# COMPACT_ATOMS: atom_id res chain seq x y z
N MET A 1 13.45 6.27 12.24
CA MET A 1 13.01 7.50 11.54
C MET A 1 13.47 8.67 12.39
N GLY A 2 13.80 9.79 11.77
CA GLY A 2 14.32 10.96 12.48
C GLY A 2 13.22 11.96 12.90
N PRO A 3 13.61 12.99 13.65
CA PRO A 3 12.74 14.11 14.03
C PRO A 3 12.10 14.81 12.82
N ASP A 4 12.72 14.72 11.64
CA ASP A 4 12.21 15.28 10.37
C ASP A 4 10.90 14.63 9.91
N VAL A 5 10.63 13.41 10.34
CA VAL A 5 9.39 12.67 10.01
C VAL A 5 8.37 12.81 11.13
N PHE A 6 8.85 12.75 12.37
CA PHE A 6 8.03 12.80 13.58
C PHE A 6 8.70 13.70 14.61
N PRO A 7 8.18 14.92 14.87
CA PRO A 7 8.77 15.82 15.86
C PRO A 7 8.68 15.26 17.29
N SER A 8 7.73 14.36 17.53
CA SER A 8 7.60 13.55 18.74
C SER A 8 7.17 12.13 18.35
N PRO A 9 7.42 11.10 19.19
CA PRO A 9 6.97 9.75 18.92
C PRO A 9 5.46 9.70 18.60
N PRO A 10 5.04 9.03 17.51
CA PRO A 10 3.62 8.96 17.15
C PRO A 10 2.83 8.17 18.19
N GLU A 11 1.63 8.65 18.50
CA GLU A 11 0.72 7.98 19.44
C GLU A 11 0.13 6.73 18.77
N LEU A 12 0.25 5.58 19.45
CA LEU A 12 -0.29 4.30 19.00
C LEU A 12 -1.49 3.93 19.85
N GLU A 13 -2.57 3.51 19.21
CA GLU A 13 -3.73 2.93 19.91
C GLU A 13 -3.46 1.48 20.30
N ARG A 14 -2.76 0.74 19.44
CA ARG A 14 -2.50 -0.69 19.62
C ARG A 14 -1.24 -1.11 18.88
N ALA A 15 -0.46 -1.99 19.48
CA ALA A 15 0.62 -2.70 18.80
C ALA A 15 0.62 -4.16 19.28
N HIS A 16 0.63 -5.11 18.35
CA HIS A 16 0.65 -6.54 18.69
C HIS A 16 1.31 -7.37 17.60
N CYS A 17 1.89 -8.51 17.97
CA CYS A 17 2.38 -9.50 17.02
C CYS A 17 1.24 -10.43 16.59
N THR A 18 1.23 -10.84 15.32
CA THR A 18 0.27 -11.82 14.81
C THR A 18 0.91 -13.20 14.63
N GLY A 19 0.12 -14.25 14.85
CA GLY A 19 0.53 -15.65 14.67
C GLY A 19 1.38 -16.23 15.81
N LEU A 20 1.62 -17.54 15.71
CA LEU A 20 2.46 -18.29 16.65
C LEU A 20 3.95 -18.10 16.30
N ALA A 21 4.79 -18.04 17.31
CA ALA A 21 6.24 -18.02 17.11
C ALA A 21 6.70 -19.40 16.64
N THR A 22 7.00 -19.53 15.34
CA THR A 22 7.45 -20.80 14.73
C THR A 22 8.98 -20.91 14.66
N GLY A 23 9.72 -19.91 15.15
CA GLY A 23 11.19 -19.86 15.17
C GLY A 23 11.88 -19.67 13.82
N LYS A 24 11.17 -19.89 12.70
CA LYS A 24 11.75 -19.82 11.34
C LYS A 24 11.78 -18.40 10.76
N PHE A 25 10.86 -17.54 11.16
CA PHE A 25 10.77 -16.16 10.68
C PHE A 25 10.36 -15.21 11.82
N PRO A 26 10.84 -13.95 11.82
CA PRO A 26 10.32 -12.92 12.71
C PRO A 26 8.80 -12.78 12.55
N ARG A 27 8.07 -12.67 13.68
CA ARG A 27 6.62 -12.48 13.64
C ARG A 27 6.29 -11.11 13.06
N PRO A 28 5.36 -11.02 12.09
CA PRO A 28 4.78 -9.73 11.73
C PRO A 28 4.11 -9.11 12.96
N PHE A 29 4.19 -7.79 13.07
CA PHE A 29 3.42 -7.03 14.03
C PHE A 29 2.51 -6.03 13.31
N ILE A 30 1.36 -5.77 13.91
CA ILE A 30 0.37 -4.83 13.42
C ILE A 30 0.26 -3.70 14.44
N THR A 31 0.36 -2.47 13.92
CA THR A 31 0.26 -1.24 14.70
C THR A 31 -0.90 -0.39 14.21
N SER A 32 -1.79 -0.02 15.14
CA SER A 32 -2.83 1.00 14.93
C SER A 32 -2.31 2.34 15.44
N PHE A 33 -2.24 3.33 14.55
CA PHE A 33 -1.86 4.70 14.90
C PHE A 33 -3.10 5.46 15.34
N HIS A 34 -2.98 6.25 16.41
CA HIS A 34 -4.06 7.11 16.88
C HIS A 34 -4.43 8.18 15.85
N ARG A 35 -3.43 8.68 15.12
CA ARG A 35 -3.60 9.72 14.11
C ARG A 35 -3.39 9.14 12.72
N TYR A 36 -4.36 9.35 11.83
CA TYR A 36 -4.27 8.94 10.43
C TYR A 36 -3.04 9.55 9.72
N ARG A 37 -2.70 10.80 10.05
CA ARG A 37 -1.53 11.49 9.48
C ARG A 37 -0.21 10.76 9.79
N ASP A 38 -0.09 10.21 10.99
CA ASP A 38 1.14 9.53 11.42
C ASP A 38 1.30 8.19 10.69
N LYS A 39 0.19 7.43 10.57
CA LYS A 39 0.14 6.25 9.71
C LYS A 39 0.60 6.57 8.28
N GLU A 40 0.05 7.62 7.68
CA GLU A 40 0.39 8.02 6.31
C GLU A 40 1.85 8.48 6.18
N ALA A 41 2.38 9.21 7.16
CA ALA A 41 3.77 9.63 7.19
C ALA A 41 4.72 8.42 7.21
N VAL A 42 4.45 7.42 8.06
CA VAL A 42 5.21 6.16 8.09
C VAL A 42 5.16 5.46 6.72
N LEU A 43 3.96 5.31 6.14
CA LEU A 43 3.76 4.60 4.88
C LEU A 43 4.37 5.32 3.68
N ARG A 44 4.44 6.65 3.68
CA ARG A 44 5.12 7.43 2.65
C ARG A 44 6.62 7.29 2.82
N TRP A 45 7.12 7.49 4.03
CA TRP A 45 8.55 7.40 4.32
C TRP A 45 9.10 6.01 3.98
N SER A 46 8.39 4.93 4.33
CA SER A 46 8.82 3.55 4.07
C SER A 46 8.87 3.15 2.59
N ARG A 47 8.17 3.87 1.69
CA ARG A 47 8.23 3.60 0.24
C ARG A 47 9.52 4.12 -0.38
N HIS A 48 10.08 5.17 0.18
CA HIS A 48 11.27 5.84 -0.35
C HIS A 48 12.55 5.55 0.43
N ASN A 49 12.43 4.95 1.63
CA ASN A 49 13.55 4.75 2.54
C ASN A 49 13.56 3.33 3.11
N GLN A 50 14.76 2.81 3.37
CA GLN A 50 14.95 1.53 4.03
C GLN A 50 14.80 1.70 5.55
N MET A 51 13.76 1.11 6.13
CA MET A 51 13.60 1.07 7.58
C MET A 51 14.52 -0.01 8.17
N LYS A 52 15.35 0.37 9.14
CA LYS A 52 16.21 -0.55 9.87
C LYS A 52 15.97 -0.45 11.38
N PHE A 53 15.98 -1.60 12.05
CA PHE A 53 15.95 -1.71 13.50
C PHE A 53 16.95 -2.79 13.92
N GLU A 54 17.91 -2.45 14.77
CA GLU A 54 18.97 -3.38 15.23
C GLU A 54 19.67 -4.13 14.08
N GLY A 55 19.98 -3.42 12.99
CA GLY A 55 20.61 -4.00 11.80
C GLY A 55 19.66 -4.78 10.87
N ASN A 56 18.42 -5.06 11.29
CA ASN A 56 17.42 -5.77 10.49
C ASN A 56 16.58 -4.81 9.65
N VAL A 57 16.30 -5.20 8.40
CA VAL A 57 15.42 -4.43 7.51
C VAL A 57 13.96 -4.72 7.85
N LEU A 58 13.22 -3.68 8.21
CA LEU A 58 11.78 -3.75 8.42
C LEU A 58 11.05 -3.37 7.13
N ARG A 59 10.07 -4.18 6.75
CA ARG A 59 9.17 -3.89 5.63
C ARG A 59 7.82 -3.43 6.17
N VAL A 60 7.40 -2.24 5.77
CA VAL A 60 6.13 -1.66 6.23
C VAL A 60 5.17 -1.56 5.07
N HIS A 61 3.98 -2.14 5.25
CA HIS A 61 2.91 -2.18 4.27
C HIS A 61 1.60 -1.76 4.95
N PRO A 62 0.66 -1.14 4.22
CA PRO A 62 -0.65 -0.88 4.76
C PRO A 62 -1.39 -2.20 5.02
N ASP A 63 -2.10 -2.27 6.15
CA ASP A 63 -3.04 -3.36 6.41
C ASP A 63 -4.30 -3.13 5.56
N LEU A 64 -4.44 -3.90 4.50
CA LEU A 64 -5.56 -3.87 3.56
C LEU A 64 -6.27 -5.21 3.61
N SER A 65 -7.60 -5.20 3.60
CA SER A 65 -8.36 -6.46 3.63
C SER A 65 -8.01 -7.34 2.42
N ALA A 66 -7.94 -8.66 2.64
CA ALA A 66 -7.58 -9.61 1.61
C ALA A 66 -8.55 -9.59 0.42
N ALA A 67 -9.82 -9.24 0.65
CA ALA A 67 -10.83 -9.09 -0.40
C ALA A 67 -10.52 -7.89 -1.30
N LEU A 68 -10.28 -6.72 -0.70
CA LEU A 68 -9.99 -5.45 -1.40
C LEU A 68 -8.72 -5.56 -2.24
N GLY A 69 -7.69 -6.26 -1.76
CA GLY A 69 -6.46 -6.50 -2.51
C GLY A 69 -6.57 -7.52 -3.64
N LYS A 70 -7.51 -8.47 -3.56
CA LYS A 70 -7.69 -9.54 -4.56
C LYS A 70 -8.51 -9.07 -5.76
N GLU A 71 -9.52 -8.24 -5.54
CA GLU A 71 -10.45 -7.77 -6.58
C GLU A 71 -9.72 -7.12 -7.77
N PHE A 72 -8.74 -6.26 -7.49
CA PHE A 72 -7.98 -5.55 -8.51
C PHE A 72 -6.78 -6.34 -9.08
N LYS A 73 -6.53 -7.58 -8.65
CA LYS A 73 -5.37 -8.36 -9.15
C LYS A 73 -5.35 -8.52 -10.67
N PRO A 74 -6.46 -8.91 -11.34
CA PRO A 74 -6.44 -9.13 -12.78
C PRO A 74 -6.09 -7.86 -13.57
N ILE A 75 -6.72 -6.74 -13.22
CA ILE A 75 -6.50 -5.47 -13.90
C ILE A 75 -5.09 -4.90 -13.64
N LYS A 76 -4.55 -5.08 -12.43
CA LYS A 76 -3.17 -4.68 -12.12
C LYS A 76 -2.16 -5.43 -12.97
N ALA A 77 -2.39 -6.73 -13.25
CA ALA A 77 -1.51 -7.50 -14.12
C ALA A 77 -1.52 -6.95 -15.56
N LEU A 78 -2.70 -6.61 -16.09
CA LEU A 78 -2.84 -6.00 -17.41
C LEU A 78 -2.13 -4.64 -17.51
N LEU A 79 -2.30 -3.79 -16.49
CA LEU A 79 -1.64 -2.48 -16.43
C LEU A 79 -0.12 -2.60 -16.32
N TYR A 80 0.39 -3.57 -15.57
CA TYR A 80 1.82 -3.87 -15.53
C TYR A 80 2.35 -4.27 -16.90
N THR A 81 1.67 -5.17 -17.61
CA THR A 81 2.09 -5.61 -18.95
C THR A 81 2.11 -4.46 -19.96
N LYS A 82 1.17 -3.52 -19.87
CA LYS A 82 1.13 -2.32 -20.72
C LYS A 82 2.06 -1.19 -20.25
N GLY A 83 2.77 -1.35 -19.14
CA GLY A 83 3.65 -0.30 -18.58
C GLY A 83 2.91 0.95 -18.07
N VAL A 84 1.62 0.84 -17.78
CA VAL A 84 0.82 1.97 -17.29
C VAL A 84 1.00 2.12 -15.79
N GLN A 85 1.25 3.35 -15.33
CA GLN A 85 1.37 3.63 -13.90
C GLN A 85 0.02 3.51 -13.20
N PHE A 86 0.01 2.89 -12.02
CA PHE A 86 -1.19 2.80 -11.20
C PHE A 86 -0.87 2.75 -9.70
N HIS A 87 -1.86 3.07 -8.87
CA HIS A 87 -1.77 3.06 -7.41
C HIS A 87 -3.05 2.46 -6.84
N LEU A 88 -2.93 1.57 -5.86
CA LEU A 88 -4.06 1.11 -5.06
C LEU A 88 -4.11 1.91 -3.76
N LEU A 89 -5.19 2.67 -3.58
CA LEU A 89 -5.41 3.56 -2.44
C LEU A 89 -6.41 2.94 -1.47
N ASN A 90 -6.24 3.25 -0.19
CA ASN A 90 -7.15 2.85 0.88
C ASN A 90 -8.48 3.61 0.76
N PRO A 91 -9.66 2.98 0.94
CA PRO A 91 -9.88 1.56 1.25
C PRO A 91 -9.75 0.60 0.07
N ALA A 92 -10.14 0.99 -1.14
CA ALA A 92 -9.98 0.20 -2.36
C ALA A 92 -10.26 1.03 -3.61
N GLN A 93 -9.42 2.02 -3.86
CA GLN A 93 -9.51 2.80 -5.08
C GLN A 93 -8.29 2.55 -5.94
N LEU A 94 -8.51 1.99 -7.13
CA LEU A 94 -7.46 1.86 -8.14
C LEU A 94 -7.35 3.18 -8.90
N LYS A 95 -6.24 3.89 -8.71
CA LYS A 95 -5.87 5.07 -9.49
C LYS A 95 -5.01 4.62 -10.67
N ILE A 96 -5.48 4.79 -11.90
CA ILE A 96 -4.72 4.52 -13.13
C ILE A 96 -4.25 5.86 -13.68
N VAL A 97 -2.99 5.96 -14.12
CA VAL A 97 -2.36 7.19 -14.60
C VAL A 97 -1.79 7.00 -16.02
N PRO A 98 -2.62 6.90 -17.06
CA PRO A 98 -2.14 6.93 -18.44
C PRO A 98 -1.66 8.33 -18.81
N ASN A 99 -0.43 8.44 -19.32
CA ASN A 99 0.12 9.68 -19.91
C ASN A 99 0.00 10.94 -19.03
N GLY A 100 0.03 10.77 -17.70
CA GLY A 100 -0.04 11.88 -16.72
C GLY A 100 -1.45 12.26 -16.27
N GLU A 101 -2.50 11.86 -16.97
CA GLU A 101 -3.88 12.04 -16.51
C GLU A 101 -4.29 10.86 -15.63
N SER A 102 -4.87 11.15 -14.45
CA SER A 102 -5.25 10.09 -13.52
C SER A 102 -6.75 9.93 -13.39
N ARG A 103 -7.23 8.67 -13.43
CA ARG A 103 -8.60 8.29 -13.11
C ARG A 103 -8.63 7.30 -11.94
N MET A 104 -9.65 7.43 -11.10
CA MET A 104 -9.85 6.59 -9.92
C MET A 104 -11.07 5.69 -10.11
N PHE A 105 -10.94 4.44 -9.70
CA PHE A 105 -11.97 3.41 -9.81
C PHE A 105 -12.18 2.73 -8.47
N SER A 106 -13.43 2.59 -8.05
CA SER A 106 -13.81 1.88 -6.82
C SER A 106 -14.20 0.41 -7.07
N SER A 107 -14.29 -0.01 -8.34
CA SER A 107 -14.61 -1.38 -8.77
C SER A 107 -13.61 -1.85 -9.83
N SER A 108 -13.26 -3.13 -9.76
CA SER A 108 -12.39 -3.79 -10.75
C SER A 108 -13.03 -3.89 -12.14
N GLU A 109 -14.35 -4.03 -12.20
CA GLU A 109 -15.13 -4.06 -13.45
C GLU A 109 -15.00 -2.73 -14.20
N ASP A 110 -15.25 -1.61 -13.53
CA ASP A 110 -15.16 -0.27 -14.14
C ASP A 110 -13.74 0.03 -14.65
N ALA A 111 -12.73 -0.34 -13.86
CA ALA A 111 -11.33 -0.21 -14.26
C ALA A 111 -10.99 -1.06 -15.50
N THR A 112 -11.60 -2.25 -15.60
CA THR A 112 -11.39 -3.16 -16.74
C THR A 112 -12.06 -2.63 -18.01
N VAL A 113 -13.27 -2.07 -17.89
CA VAL A 113 -13.96 -1.39 -19.02
C VAL A 113 -13.11 -0.23 -19.51
N TYR A 114 -12.61 0.60 -18.59
CA TYR A 114 -11.71 1.71 -18.94
C TYR A 114 -10.43 1.23 -19.64
N TYR A 115 -9.78 0.19 -19.13
CA TYR A 115 -8.59 -0.37 -19.76
C TYR A 115 -8.86 -0.84 -21.18
N LYS A 116 -9.96 -1.56 -21.41
CA LYS A 116 -10.32 -2.05 -22.76
C LYS A 116 -10.58 -0.91 -23.74
N GLN A 117 -11.24 0.17 -23.29
CA GLN A 117 -11.63 1.28 -24.15
C GLN A 117 -10.49 2.24 -24.47
N TYR A 118 -9.61 2.51 -23.51
CA TYR A 118 -8.65 3.63 -23.61
C TYR A 118 -7.18 3.20 -23.55
N ILE A 119 -6.87 1.98 -23.11
CA ILE A 119 -5.48 1.51 -22.90
C ILE A 119 -5.13 0.34 -23.83
N ALA A 120 -6.05 -0.61 -24.03
CA ALA A 120 -5.80 -1.80 -24.83
C ALA A 120 -5.72 -1.51 -26.34
N SER A 121 -6.46 -0.50 -26.81
CA SER A 121 -6.57 -0.09 -28.22
C SER A 121 -5.39 0.76 -28.73
N GLY A 122 -4.45 1.12 -27.86
CA GLY A 122 -3.16 1.71 -28.21
C GLY A 122 -2.03 0.71 -28.05
#